data_AF-A0A1E1VXD5-F1
#
_entry.id   AF-A0A1E1VXD5-F1
#
_cell.length_a   1.000
_cell.length_b   1.000
_cell.length_c   1.000
_cell.angle_alpha   90.00
_cell.angle_beta   90.00
_cell.angle_gamma   90.00
#
_symmetry.space_group_name_H-M   'P 1'
#
loop_
_entity.id
_entity.type
_entity.pdbx_description
1 polymer ?
#
loop_
_entity_poly.entity_id
_entity_poly.type
_entity_poly.pdbx_seq_one_letter_code
_entity_poly.pdbx_strand_id
1 'polypeptide(L)'
;DYTTRDPPILTAHSNSDILLRLPAGKRLRDIKWISVWCRRFTVNFGDVFIPPGLDPPRPRVLPEFKRLAHSLRSGNISVLDAKTFYIPNLHYDGAGPDAYFWVGNG
;
A
#
# COMPACT_ATOMS: atom_id res chain seq x y z
N ASP A 1 -0.98 10.44 -14.22
CA ASP A 1 0.27 10.19 -14.96
C ASP A 1 0.94 11.50 -15.30
N TYR A 2 2.26 11.58 -15.16
CA TYR A 2 3.02 12.77 -15.56
C TYR A 2 3.04 12.81 -17.09
N THR A 3 2.09 13.53 -17.69
CA THR A 3 1.98 13.72 -19.14
C THR A 3 3.00 14.73 -19.67
N THR A 4 3.58 15.53 -18.77
CA THR A 4 4.64 16.50 -19.04
C THR A 4 6.00 15.99 -18.56
N ARG A 5 7.08 16.47 -19.19
CA ARG A 5 8.47 16.15 -18.84
C ARG A 5 8.82 16.54 -17.39
N ASP A 6 8.06 17.49 -16.83
CA ASP A 6 8.25 18.04 -15.48
C ASP A 6 7.07 17.72 -14.54
N PRO A 7 7.34 17.50 -13.24
CA PRO A 7 6.31 17.41 -12.21
C PRO A 7 5.61 18.76 -11.98
N PRO A 8 4.33 18.75 -11.54
CA PRO A 8 3.61 19.97 -11.18
C PRO A 8 4.32 20.70 -10.02
N ILE A 9 4.18 22.02 -10.00
CA ILE A 9 4.73 22.85 -8.92
C ILE A 9 3.95 22.56 -7.63
N LEU A 10 4.68 22.29 -6.55
CA LEU A 10 4.11 22.06 -5.22
C LEU A 10 3.54 23.36 -4.66
N THR A 11 2.30 23.33 -4.16
CA THR A 11 1.63 24.45 -3.49
C THR A 11 1.86 24.40 -1.97
N ALA A 12 1.36 25.40 -1.24
CA ALA A 12 1.39 25.35 0.22
C ALA A 12 0.52 24.20 0.75
N HIS A 13 1.01 23.51 1.78
CA HIS A 13 0.34 22.38 2.43
C HIS A 13 0.35 22.57 3.95
N SER A 14 -0.76 22.30 4.62
CA SER A 14 -0.90 22.34 6.08
C SER A 14 -1.72 21.13 6.53
N ASN A 15 -1.07 20.16 7.18
CA ASN A 15 -1.68 18.89 7.61
C ASN A 15 -2.49 18.15 6.51
N SER A 16 -2.06 18.24 5.26
CA SER A 16 -2.73 17.60 4.13
C SER A 16 -2.10 16.27 3.77
N ASP A 17 -2.92 15.27 3.45
CA ASP A 17 -2.46 14.00 2.90
C ASP A 17 -2.06 14.15 1.43
N ILE A 18 -0.90 13.58 1.06
CA ILE A 18 -0.37 13.64 -0.31
C ILE A 18 -0.20 12.22 -0.84
N LEU A 19 -0.89 11.91 -1.95
CA LEU A 19 -0.66 10.69 -2.70
C LEU A 19 0.41 10.94 -3.78
N LEU A 20 1.67 10.60 -3.47
CA LEU A 20 2.75 10.66 -4.46
C LEU A 20 2.71 9.43 -5.37
N ARG A 21 2.47 9.66 -6.66
CA ARG A 21 2.69 8.65 -7.70
C ARG A 21 4.05 8.87 -8.33
N LEU A 22 4.80 7.78 -8.56
CA LEU A 22 6.06 7.85 -9.30
C LEU A 22 5.79 8.11 -10.80
N PRO A 23 6.72 8.77 -11.51
CA PRO A 23 6.61 8.93 -12.95
C PRO A 23 6.64 7.59 -13.69
N ALA A 24 6.07 7.59 -14.89
CA ALA A 24 6.02 6.41 -15.74
C ALA A 24 7.44 5.83 -15.95
N GLY A 25 7.55 4.50 -15.83
CA GLY A 25 8.83 3.79 -15.97
C GLY A 25 9.75 3.82 -14.76
N LYS A 26 9.39 4.51 -13.66
CA LYS A 26 10.12 4.44 -12.38
C LYS A 26 9.42 3.51 -11.41
N ARG A 27 10.18 2.62 -10.77
CA ARG A 27 9.71 1.77 -9.66
C ARG A 27 10.42 2.19 -8.38
N LEU A 28 9.87 1.82 -7.23
CA LEU A 28 10.48 2.10 -5.92
C LEU A 28 11.92 1.56 -5.81
N ARG A 29 12.17 0.40 -6.43
CA ARG A 29 13.51 -0.21 -6.51
C ARG A 29 14.52 0.56 -7.39
N ASP A 30 14.05 1.47 -8.23
CA ASP A 30 14.89 2.22 -9.18
C ASP A 30 15.27 3.61 -8.65
N ILE A 31 14.79 3.98 -7.46
CA ILE A 31 15.01 5.28 -6.84
C ILE A 31 15.67 5.11 -5.47
N LYS A 32 16.54 6.06 -5.12
CA LYS A 32 17.32 6.03 -3.87
C LYS A 32 16.83 7.05 -2.84
N TRP A 33 16.02 8.01 -3.27
CA TRP A 33 15.54 9.11 -2.44
C TRP A 33 14.30 9.75 -3.05
N ILE A 34 13.58 10.50 -2.23
CA ILE A 34 12.53 11.46 -2.63
C ILE A 34 12.89 12.80 -2.01
N SER A 35 12.74 13.91 -2.75
CA SER A 35 13.12 15.24 -2.29
C SER A 35 12.11 16.30 -2.73
N VAL A 36 11.95 17.33 -1.89
CA VAL A 36 11.35 18.61 -2.28
C VAL A 36 12.46 19.51 -2.81
N TRP A 37 12.54 19.64 -4.14
CA TRP A 37 13.62 20.38 -4.82
C TRP A 37 13.13 21.68 -5.45
N CYS A 38 13.82 22.80 -5.17
CA CYS A 38 13.56 24.08 -5.81
C CYS A 38 14.46 24.26 -7.04
N ARG A 39 13.88 24.13 -8.24
CA ARG A 39 14.62 24.29 -9.51
C ARG A 39 15.14 25.71 -9.73
N ARG A 40 14.40 26.74 -9.32
CA ARG A 40 14.75 28.15 -9.57
C ARG A 40 16.03 28.58 -8.86
N PHE A 41 16.24 28.09 -7.65
CA PHE A 41 17.37 28.44 -6.79
C PHE A 41 18.36 27.29 -6.62
N THR A 42 18.16 26.18 -7.34
CA THR A 42 19.00 24.99 -7.31
C THR A 42 19.32 24.51 -5.89
N VAL A 43 18.28 24.43 -5.05
CA VAL A 43 18.42 24.09 -3.62
C VAL A 43 17.45 22.98 -3.22
N ASN A 44 17.90 22.11 -2.30
CA ASN A 44 17.12 21.03 -1.70
C ASN A 44 16.45 21.55 -0.42
N PHE A 45 15.12 21.45 -0.34
CA PHE A 45 14.37 21.82 0.87
C PHE A 45 14.24 20.66 1.86
N GLY A 46 14.57 19.45 1.44
CA GLY A 46 14.56 18.25 2.26
C GLY A 46 14.45 17.00 1.41
N ASP A 47 15.06 15.92 1.87
CA ASP A 47 15.02 14.62 1.24
C ASP A 47 14.91 13.48 2.26
N VAL A 48 14.45 12.34 1.77
CA VAL A 48 14.43 11.08 2.50
C VAL A 48 15.09 10.02 1.64
N PHE A 49 16.05 9.30 2.22
CA PHE A 49 16.71 8.18 1.55
C PHE A 49 15.90 6.89 1.72
N ILE A 50 15.85 6.12 0.64
CA ILE A 50 15.22 4.81 0.60
C ILE A 50 16.30 3.78 0.95
N PRO A 51 16.13 2.98 2.03
CA PRO A 51 17.15 2.04 2.43
C PRO A 51 17.37 0.97 1.36
N PRO A 52 18.62 0.54 1.13
CA PRO A 52 18.91 -0.53 0.19
C PRO A 52 18.21 -1.81 0.63
N GLY A 53 17.55 -2.50 -0.29
CA GLY A 53 16.83 -3.74 0.00
C GLY A 53 15.42 -3.55 0.57
N LEU A 54 14.87 -2.32 0.58
CA LEU A 54 13.45 -2.12 0.84
C LEU A 54 12.61 -2.84 -0.23
N ASP A 55 12.09 -4.03 0.10
CA ASP A 55 11.07 -4.71 -0.70
C ASP A 55 9.70 -4.39 -0.10
N PRO A 56 8.91 -3.49 -0.73
CA PRO A 56 7.56 -3.23 -0.24
C PRO A 56 6.77 -4.53 -0.30
N PRO A 57 5.81 -4.74 0.63
CA PRO A 57 5.00 -5.94 0.63
C PRO A 57 4.35 -6.11 -0.74
N ARG A 58 4.72 -7.20 -1.42
CA ARG A 58 4.16 -7.54 -2.73
C ARG A 58 2.73 -8.01 -2.51
N PRO A 59 1.76 -7.54 -3.30
CA PRO A 59 0.42 -8.10 -3.24
C PRO A 59 0.48 -9.62 -3.47
N ARG A 60 -0.06 -10.40 -2.54
CA ARG A 60 -0.06 -11.87 -2.61
C ARG A 60 -1.46 -12.39 -2.50
N VAL A 61 -1.81 -13.36 -3.34
CA VAL A 61 -3.10 -14.04 -3.25
C VAL A 61 -2.95 -15.28 -2.39
N LEU A 62 -3.81 -15.40 -1.39
CA LEU A 62 -4.02 -16.56 -0.53
C LEU A 62 -5.35 -17.23 -0.96
N PRO A 63 -5.50 -18.54 -0.73
CA PRO A 63 -6.75 -19.25 -1.00
C PRO A 63 -7.93 -18.72 -0.15
N GLU A 64 -9.16 -19.07 -0.54
CA GLU A 64 -10.38 -18.80 0.24
C GLU A 64 -10.36 -19.47 1.63
N PHE A 65 -11.23 -19.00 2.54
CA PHE A 65 -11.44 -19.68 3.81
C PHE A 65 -11.89 -21.14 3.62
N LYS A 66 -11.31 -22.05 4.41
CA LYS A 66 -11.76 -23.44 4.47
C LYS A 66 -13.17 -23.50 5.05
N ARG A 67 -14.09 -24.17 4.34
CA ARG A 67 -15.47 -24.39 4.78
C ARG A 67 -15.50 -25.41 5.92
N LEU A 68 -15.56 -24.95 7.16
CA LEU A 68 -15.63 -25.81 8.36
C LEU A 68 -17.01 -25.75 9.04
N ALA A 69 -17.50 -24.54 9.31
CA ALA A 69 -18.78 -24.30 9.97
C ALA A 69 -19.34 -22.93 9.58
N HIS A 70 -20.58 -22.66 10.01
CA HIS A 70 -21.22 -21.34 9.94
C HIS A 70 -21.24 -20.70 8.55
N SER A 71 -21.39 -21.55 7.53
CA SER A 71 -21.41 -21.15 6.12
C SER A 71 -20.20 -20.30 5.68
N LEU A 72 -19.07 -20.37 6.43
CA LEU A 72 -17.90 -19.54 6.23
C LEU A 72 -17.25 -19.83 4.88
N ARG A 73 -17.18 -18.81 4.03
CA ARG A 73 -16.52 -18.86 2.72
C ARG A 73 -16.14 -17.45 2.27
N SER A 74 -15.21 -17.35 1.33
CA SER A 74 -14.82 -16.08 0.70
C SER A 74 -14.38 -16.35 -0.74
N GLY A 75 -14.08 -15.31 -1.50
CA GLY A 75 -13.16 -15.47 -2.63
C GLY A 75 -11.71 -15.61 -2.16
N ASN A 76 -10.78 -15.63 -3.12
CA ASN A 76 -9.35 -15.59 -2.81
C ASN A 76 -8.99 -14.30 -2.05
N ILE A 77 -8.18 -14.44 -1.01
CA ILE A 77 -7.77 -13.34 -0.13
C ILE A 77 -6.52 -12.69 -0.71
N SER A 78 -6.44 -11.36 -0.73
CA SER A 78 -5.25 -10.65 -1.19
C SER A 78 -4.56 -9.94 -0.02
N VAL A 79 -3.28 -10.22 0.21
CA VAL A 79 -2.41 -9.41 1.07
C VAL A 79 -2.11 -8.12 0.31
N LEU A 80 -2.53 -6.97 0.81
CA LEU A 80 -2.29 -5.68 0.14
C LEU A 80 -0.95 -5.08 0.60
N ASP A 81 -0.68 -5.17 1.90
CA ASP A 81 0.56 -4.75 2.52
C ASP A 81 0.86 -5.56 3.80
N ALA A 82 1.87 -5.16 4.58
CA ALA A 82 2.30 -5.88 5.78
C ALA A 82 1.25 -5.97 6.91
N LYS A 83 0.20 -5.15 6.86
CA LYS A 83 -0.85 -5.09 7.89
C LYS A 83 -2.27 -5.13 7.32
N THR A 84 -2.44 -5.20 6.00
CA THR A 84 -3.75 -5.09 5.33
C THR A 84 -4.05 -6.31 4.46
N PHE A 85 -5.23 -6.90 4.67
CA PHE A 85 -5.78 -7.98 3.86
C PHE A 85 -7.09 -7.54 3.20
N TYR A 86 -7.30 -7.95 1.96
CA TYR A 86 -8.56 -7.83 1.23
C TYR A 86 -9.22 -9.21 1.12
N ILE A 87 -10.45 -9.34 1.64
CA ILE A 87 -11.23 -10.58 1.67
C ILE A 87 -12.52 -10.35 0.89
N PRO A 88 -12.58 -10.72 -0.41
CA PRO A 88 -13.79 -10.53 -1.21
C PRO A 88 -14.84 -11.60 -0.87
N ASN A 89 -16.12 -11.26 -1.05
CA ASN A 89 -17.26 -12.19 -0.97
C ASN A 89 -17.31 -13.01 0.33
N LEU A 90 -16.93 -12.40 1.46
CA LEU A 90 -17.01 -13.07 2.76
C LEU A 90 -18.47 -13.36 3.12
N HIS A 91 -18.75 -14.62 3.42
CA HIS A 91 -20.01 -15.06 4.01
C HIS A 91 -19.73 -15.73 5.34
N TYR A 92 -20.56 -15.43 6.33
CA TYR A 92 -20.63 -16.05 7.64
C TYR A 92 -22.08 -15.94 8.10
N ASP A 93 -22.69 -17.02 8.60
CA ASP A 93 -24.11 -17.04 8.93
C ASP A 93 -24.46 -16.44 10.29
N GLY A 94 -23.47 -16.02 11.08
CA GLY A 94 -23.69 -15.33 12.35
C GLY A 94 -24.11 -16.23 13.51
N ALA A 95 -24.15 -17.56 13.34
CA ALA A 95 -24.61 -18.47 14.39
C ALA A 95 -23.56 -18.76 15.47
N GLY A 96 -22.36 -18.18 15.39
CA GLY A 96 -21.36 -18.26 16.46
C GLY A 96 -21.60 -17.17 17.52
N PRO A 97 -21.59 -17.50 18.82
CA PRO A 97 -21.91 -16.54 19.88
C PRO A 97 -20.82 -15.49 20.12
N ASP A 98 -19.59 -15.78 19.68
CA ASP A 98 -18.41 -14.94 19.94
C ASP A 98 -17.35 -15.12 18.84
N ALA A 99 -17.57 -14.49 17.67
CA ALA A 99 -16.77 -14.70 16.47
C ALA A 99 -15.90 -13.49 16.11
N TYR A 100 -14.62 -13.72 15.86
CA TYR A 100 -13.61 -12.70 15.54
C TYR A 100 -12.69 -13.15 14.42
N PHE A 101 -12.07 -12.19 13.73
CA PHE A 101 -10.80 -12.45 13.04
C PHE A 101 -9.71 -12.58 14.11
N TRP A 102 -9.05 -13.74 14.16
CA TRP A 102 -8.01 -14.04 15.12
C TRP A 102 -6.70 -14.38 14.39
N VAL A 103 -5.57 -13.91 14.91
CA VAL A 103 -4.24 -14.07 14.29
C VAL A 103 -3.24 -14.65 15.31
N GLY A 104 -2.28 -15.46 14.85
CA GLY A 104 -1.28 -16.10 15.71
C GLY A 104 0.01 -16.46 14.94
N ASN A 105 1.08 -16.74 15.66
CA ASN A 105 2.42 -16.93 15.08
C ASN A 105 2.72 -18.37 14.60
N GLY A 106 1.81 -19.31 14.83
CA GLY A 106 2.05 -20.74 14.61
C GLY A 106 2.79 -21.39 15.78
#